data_AF-A0A3D5DMD4-F1
#
_entry.id   AF-A0A3D5DMD4-F1
#
_cell.length_a   1.000
_cell.length_b   1.000
_cell.length_c   1.000
_cell.angle_alpha   90.00
_cell.angle_beta   90.00
_cell.angle_gamma   90.00
#
_symmetry.space_group_name_H-M   'P 1'
#
loop_
_entity.id
_entity.type
_entity.pdbx_description
1 polymer ?
#
loop_
_entity_poly.entity_id
_entity_poly.type
_entity_poly.pdbx_seq_one_letter_code
_entity_poly.pdbx_strand_id
1 'polypeptide(L)'
;MPSARAQMLDAVASAAARQVRPGESFCVRLHKRGAHGYLEPTPVLERAAGTAAWQALHRRDGARPQADLVHPDITIHVEVLGPRTLIGVTRTPSPDPEPGPTAGTD
;
A
#
# COMPACT_ATOMS: atom_id res chain seq x y z
N MET A 1 6.36 16.19 -19.36
CA MET A 1 5.34 15.45 -18.58
C MET A 1 6.01 14.26 -17.91
N PRO A 2 5.81 14.01 -16.61
CA PRO A 2 6.36 12.83 -15.95
C PRO A 2 5.84 11.55 -16.62
N SER A 3 6.66 10.50 -16.68
CA SER A 3 6.26 9.22 -17.28
C SER A 3 5.15 8.56 -16.45
N ALA A 4 4.36 7.66 -17.06
CA ALA A 4 3.32 6.89 -16.36
C ALA A 4 3.89 6.10 -15.16
N ARG A 5 5.16 5.68 -15.27
CA ARG A 5 5.93 5.09 -14.18
C ARG A 5 6.15 6.08 -13.05
N ALA A 6 6.71 7.26 -13.34
CA ALA A 6 6.97 8.27 -12.32
C ALA A 6 5.68 8.69 -11.59
N GLN A 7 4.60 8.95 -12.35
CA GLN A 7 3.29 9.31 -11.80
C GLN A 7 2.74 8.23 -10.87
N MET A 8 2.87 6.95 -11.23
CA MET A 8 2.44 5.84 -10.39
C MET A 8 3.27 5.75 -9.11
N LEU A 9 4.60 5.88 -9.19
CA LEU A 9 5.47 5.84 -8.01
C LEU A 9 5.18 6.99 -7.05
N ASP A 10 4.96 8.20 -7.57
CA ASP A 10 4.58 9.36 -6.76
C ASP A 10 3.22 9.17 -6.11
N ALA A 11 2.24 8.61 -6.83
CA ALA A 11 0.92 8.31 -6.28
C ALA A 11 0.98 7.26 -5.16
N VAL A 12 1.80 6.21 -5.32
CA VAL A 12 2.04 5.19 -4.28
C VAL A 12 2.70 5.81 -3.05
N ALA A 13 3.75 6.63 -3.26
CA ALA A 13 4.43 7.34 -2.17
C ALA A 13 3.47 8.26 -1.40
N SER A 14 2.62 9.00 -2.12
CA SER A 14 1.60 9.87 -1.54
C SER A 14 0.55 9.08 -0.75
N ALA A 15 0.06 7.95 -1.30
CA ALA A 15 -0.89 7.09 -0.61
C ALA A 15 -0.31 6.51 0.69
N ALA A 16 0.94 6.02 0.64
CA ALA A 16 1.65 5.53 1.83
C ALA A 16 1.76 6.62 2.91
N ALA A 17 2.30 7.78 2.54
CA ALA A 17 2.50 8.91 3.47
C ALA A 17 1.21 9.47 4.06
N ARG A 18 0.04 9.22 3.45
CA ARG A 18 -1.26 9.65 3.98
C ARG A 18 -1.96 8.61 4.83
N GLN A 19 -1.78 7.31 4.54
CA GLN A 19 -2.67 6.26 5.05
C GLN A 19 -1.99 5.25 5.97
N VAL A 20 -0.67 5.05 5.86
CA VAL A 20 0.08 4.18 6.76
C VAL A 20 0.52 5.00 7.97
N ARG A 21 0.18 4.55 9.18
CA ARG A 21 0.55 5.23 10.42
C ARG A 21 1.91 4.72 10.93
N PRO A 22 2.62 5.51 11.75
CA PRO A 22 3.84 5.03 12.40
C PRO A 22 3.59 3.73 13.19
N GLY A 23 4.49 2.76 13.04
CA GLY A 23 4.38 1.44 13.68
C GLY A 23 3.55 0.41 12.92
N GLU A 24 2.77 0.81 11.91
CA GLU A 24 2.03 -0.12 11.04
C GLU A 24 2.96 -0.78 10.03
N SER A 25 2.81 -2.09 9.85
CA SER A 25 3.41 -2.82 8.76
C SER A 25 2.65 -2.59 7.46
N PHE A 26 3.34 -2.62 6.32
CA PHE A 26 2.70 -2.45 5.03
C PHE A 26 3.26 -3.36 3.94
N CYS A 27 2.50 -3.53 2.87
CA CYS A 27 3.01 -4.01 1.59
C CYS A 27 2.42 -3.23 0.41
N VAL A 28 3.07 -3.39 -0.74
CA VAL A 28 2.54 -2.95 -2.03
C VAL A 28 2.25 -4.17 -2.88
N ARG A 29 1.08 -4.21 -3.50
CA ARG A 29 0.68 -5.26 -4.46
C ARG A 29 0.37 -4.62 -5.79
N LEU A 30 0.99 -5.11 -6.85
CA LEU A 30 0.82 -4.57 -8.19
C LEU A 30 0.26 -5.62 -9.14
N HIS A 31 -0.86 -5.29 -9.76
CA HIS A 31 -1.48 -6.10 -10.79
C HIS A 31 -1.58 -5.30 -12.09
N LYS A 32 -1.19 -5.94 -13.20
CA LYS A 32 -1.32 -5.37 -14.54
C LYS A 32 -2.36 -6.14 -15.33
N ARG A 33 -3.36 -5.44 -15.86
CA ARG A 33 -4.46 -6.01 -16.64
C ARG A 33 -4.68 -5.20 -17.92
N GLY A 34 -4.93 -5.90 -19.03
CA GLY A 34 -5.18 -5.30 -20.34
C GLY A 34 -3.95 -4.68 -21.01
N ALA A 35 -4.17 -3.97 -22.12
CA ALA A 35 -3.11 -3.33 -22.89
C ALA A 35 -2.65 -2.01 -22.24
N HIS A 36 -1.42 -1.98 -21.74
CA HIS A 36 -0.85 -0.88 -20.96
C HIS A 36 0.55 -0.48 -21.45
N GLY A 37 1.00 0.73 -21.12
CA GLY A 37 2.32 1.25 -21.52
C GLY A 37 3.51 0.83 -20.64
N TYR A 38 3.30 0.02 -19.61
CA TYR A 38 4.38 -0.42 -18.71
C TYR A 38 5.19 -1.58 -19.32
N LEU A 39 6.40 -1.26 -19.78
CA LEU A 39 7.34 -2.23 -20.38
C LEU A 39 8.05 -3.11 -19.33
N GLU A 40 8.19 -2.60 -18.10
CA GLU A 40 8.86 -3.32 -17.01
C GLU A 40 8.05 -4.57 -16.59
N PRO A 41 8.72 -5.69 -16.28
CA PRO A 41 8.08 -6.84 -15.63
C PRO A 41 7.41 -6.44 -14.32
N THR A 42 6.25 -7.04 -14.02
CA THR A 42 5.47 -6.75 -12.79
C THR A 42 6.32 -6.75 -11.52
N PRO A 43 7.22 -7.74 -11.26
CA PRO A 43 8.00 -7.76 -10.02
C PRO A 43 8.98 -6.59 -9.89
N VAL A 44 9.50 -6.07 -11.00
CA VAL A 44 10.40 -4.91 -11.00
C VAL A 44 9.62 -3.66 -10.64
N LEU A 45 8.44 -3.49 -11.22
CA LEU A 45 7.56 -2.35 -11.00
C LEU A 45 6.98 -2.36 -9.58
N GLU A 46 6.58 -3.52 -9.08
CA GLU A 46 6.08 -3.71 -7.70
C GLU A 46 7.16 -3.36 -6.68
N ARG A 47 8.40 -3.82 -6.89
CA ARG A 47 9.53 -3.48 -6.03
C ARG A 47 9.79 -1.97 -6.03
N ALA A 48 9.79 -1.34 -7.20
CA ALA A 48 9.96 0.11 -7.30
C ALA A 48 8.87 0.88 -6.55
N ALA A 49 7.61 0.45 -6.67
CA ALA A 49 6.49 1.02 -5.94
C ALA A 49 6.62 0.82 -4.42
N GLY A 50 7.01 -0.38 -3.98
CA GLY A 50 7.34 -0.67 -2.58
C GLY A 50 8.46 0.20 -2.03
N THR A 51 9.53 0.41 -2.81
CA THR A 51 10.63 1.32 -2.44
C THR A 51 10.15 2.77 -2.33
N ALA A 52 9.31 3.24 -3.25
CA ALA A 52 8.76 4.60 -3.20
C ALA A 52 7.90 4.83 -1.95
N ALA A 53 7.01 3.88 -1.61
CA ALA A 53 6.24 3.90 -0.37
C ALA A 53 7.15 3.90 0.87
N TRP A 54 8.12 2.98 0.90
CA TRP A 54 9.07 2.86 2.02
C TRP A 54 9.86 4.16 2.23
N GLN A 55 10.40 4.76 1.16
CA GLN A 55 11.15 6.01 1.24
C GLN A 55 10.28 7.19 1.67
N ALA A 56 9.00 7.22 1.28
CA ALA A 56 8.06 8.24 1.73
C ALA A 56 7.82 8.15 3.24
N LEU A 57 7.59 6.94 3.75
CA LEU A 57 7.39 6.69 5.18
C LEU A 57 8.65 6.97 5.98
N HIS A 58 9.82 6.49 5.53
CA HIS A 58 11.09 6.73 6.21
C HIS A 58 11.41 8.22 6.32
N ARG A 59 11.19 8.99 5.25
CA ARG A 59 11.39 10.45 5.25
C ARG A 59 10.39 11.17 6.17
N ARG A 60 9.14 10.70 6.25
CA ARG A 60 8.09 11.32 7.08
C ARG A 60 8.33 11.06 8.57
N ASP A 61 8.67 9.83 8.93
CA ASP A 61 8.66 9.37 10.33
C ASP A 61 10.05 9.31 10.96
N GLY A 62 11.12 9.35 10.18
CA GLY A 62 12.52 9.20 10.65
C GLY A 62 12.88 7.80 11.15
N ALA A 63 11.89 6.92 11.34
CA ALA A 63 12.06 5.52 11.71
C ALA A 63 12.12 4.61 10.47
N ARG A 64 12.61 3.38 10.65
CA ARG A 64 12.62 2.34 9.60
C ARG A 64 11.20 1.77 9.43
N PRO A 65 10.50 1.98 8.30
CA PRO A 65 9.18 1.40 8.07
C PRO A 65 9.24 -0.13 7.98
N GLN A 66 8.20 -0.81 8.50
CA GLN A 66 8.08 -2.27 8.49
C GLN A 66 7.37 -2.74 7.22
N ALA A 67 8.10 -3.41 6.34
CA ALA A 67 7.51 -4.08 5.19
C ALA A 67 7.19 -5.55 5.55
N ASP A 68 5.92 -5.93 5.52
CA ASP A 68 5.46 -7.30 5.74
C ASP A 68 4.68 -7.79 4.52
N LEU A 69 5.21 -8.78 3.81
CA LEU A 69 4.62 -9.30 2.58
C LEU A 69 3.64 -10.45 2.81
N VAL A 70 3.46 -10.90 4.06
CA VAL A 70 2.60 -12.04 4.41
C VAL A 70 1.38 -11.57 5.19
N HIS A 71 1.58 -10.78 6.24
CA HIS A 71 0.52 -10.31 7.14
C HIS A 71 0.61 -8.79 7.40
N PRO A 72 0.47 -7.95 6.36
CA PRO A 72 0.53 -6.50 6.52
C PRO A 72 -0.69 -5.95 7.27
N ASP A 73 -0.49 -4.91 8.08
CA ASP A 73 -1.59 -4.07 8.60
C ASP A 73 -2.23 -3.27 7.45
N ILE A 74 -1.40 -2.82 6.50
CA ILE A 74 -1.82 -2.01 5.34
C ILE A 74 -1.36 -2.62 4.03
N THR A 75 -2.30 -2.80 3.10
CA THR A 75 -1.97 -3.14 1.71
C THR A 75 -2.28 -1.96 0.80
N ILE A 76 -1.27 -1.49 0.07
CA ILE A 76 -1.41 -0.52 -1.01
C ILE A 76 -1.52 -1.28 -2.33
N HIS A 77 -2.70 -1.25 -2.94
CA HIS A 77 -3.00 -1.89 -4.21
C HIS A 77 -2.72 -0.94 -5.37
N VAL A 78 -1.99 -1.43 -6.36
CA VAL A 78 -1.70 -0.75 -7.62
C VAL A 78 -2.30 -1.58 -8.75
N GLU A 79 -3.45 -1.15 -9.26
CA GLU A 79 -4.16 -1.83 -10.34
C GLU A 79 -4.00 -1.04 -11.64
N VAL A 80 -3.17 -1.56 -12.55
CA VAL A 80 -3.03 -1.02 -13.90
C VAL A 80 -4.12 -1.64 -14.77
N LEU A 81 -5.07 -0.82 -15.21
CA LEU A 81 -6.23 -1.16 -16.03
C LEU A 81 -6.13 -0.46 -17.39
N GLY A 82 -5.38 -1.06 -18.31
CA GLY A 82 -5.10 -0.48 -19.62
C GLY A 82 -4.37 0.86 -19.53
N PRO A 83 -4.96 2.00 -19.96
CA PRO A 83 -4.34 3.32 -19.88
C PRO A 83 -4.46 3.99 -18.49
N ARG A 84 -5.19 3.38 -17.54
CA ARG A 84 -5.42 3.94 -16.20
C ARG A 84 -4.71 3.12 -15.14
N THR A 85 -4.28 3.79 -14.07
CA THR A 85 -3.76 3.13 -12.87
C THR A 85 -4.57 3.59 -11.67
N LEU A 86 -5.09 2.63 -10.91
CA LEU A 86 -5.82 2.88 -9.66
C LEU A 86 -4.92 2.56 -8.48
N ILE A 87 -4.93 3.44 -7.47
CA ILE A 87 -4.25 3.23 -6.19
C ILE A 87 -5.32 3.08 -5.12
N GLY A 88 -5.39 1.90 -4.50
CA GLY A 88 -6.25 1.62 -3.36
C GLY A 88 -5.43 1.39 -2.11
N VAL A 89 -5.95 1.77 -0.94
CA VAL A 89 -5.36 1.38 0.34
C VAL A 89 -6.39 0.62 1.14
N THR A 90 -6.01 -0.55 1.60
CA THR A 90 -6.84 -1.43 2.44
C THR A 90 -6.13 -1.68 3.75
N ARG A 91 -6.92 -1.83 4.81
CA ARG A 91 -6.44 -2.07 6.17
C ARG A 91 -6.95 -3.43 6.62
N THR A 92 -6.06 -4.24 7.16
CA THR A 92 -6.44 -5.49 7.80
C THR A 92 -7.23 -5.14 9.08
N PRO A 93 -8.48 -5.59 9.22
CA PRO A 93 -9.22 -5.38 10.45
C PRO A 93 -8.50 -6.11 11.59
N SER A 94 -8.26 -5.40 12.70
CA SER A 94 -7.96 -6.11 13.95
C SER A 94 -9.18 -6.94 14.35
N PRO A 95 -9.00 -8.12 14.95
CA PRO A 95 -10.14 -8.80 15.58
C PRO A 95 -10.77 -7.81 16.57
N ASP A 96 -12.08 -7.58 16.41
CA ASP A 96 -12.83 -6.79 17.38
C ASP A 96 -12.58 -7.41 18.76
N PRO A 97 -12.41 -6.60 19.82
CA PRO A 97 -12.46 -7.15 21.16
C PRO A 97 -13.81 -7.86 21.29
N GLU A 98 -13.79 -9.16 21.61
CA GLU A 98 -14.97 -9.95 21.93
C GLU A 98 -15.92 -9.09 22.79
N PRO A 99 -17.21 -8.97 22.44
CA PRO A 99 -18.13 -8.22 23.28
C PRO A 99 -18.07 -8.83 24.68
N GLY A 100 -17.59 -8.04 25.64
CA GLY A 100 -17.48 -8.46 27.03
C GLY A 100 -18.84 -8.97 27.52
N PRO A 101 -18.87 -9.89 28.50
CA PRO A 101 -20.10 -10.52 28.96
C PRO A 101 -21.13 -9.43 29.26
N THR A 102 -22.26 -9.46 28.55
CA THR A 102 -23.39 -8.60 28.84
C THR A 102 -23.79 -8.92 30.28
N ALA A 103 -23.55 -7.97 31.18
CA ALA A 103 -24.03 -8.06 32.54
C ALA A 103 -25.55 -8.16 32.46
N GLY A 104 -26.06 -9.38 32.60
CA GLY A 104 -27.47 -9.62 32.81
C GLY A 104 -27.84 -8.94 34.12
N THR A 105 -28.59 -7.85 34.01
CA THR A 105 -29.39 -7.34 35.11
C THR A 105 -30.49 -8.35 35.40
N ASP A 106 -30.40 -8.94 36.60
CA ASP A 106 -31.48 -9.63 37.31
C ASP A 106 -32.75 -8.77 37.41
#